data_AF-A0A496BIB4-F1
#
_entry.id   AF-A0A496BIB4-F1
#
_cell.length_a   1.000
_cell.length_b   1.000
_cell.length_c   1.000
_cell.angle_alpha   90.00
_cell.angle_beta   90.00
_cell.angle_gamma   90.00
#
_symmetry.space_group_name_H-M   'P 1'
#
loop_
_entity.id
_entity.type
_entity.pdbx_description
1 polymer ?
#
loop_
_entity_poly.entity_id
_entity_poly.type
_entity_poly.pdbx_seq_one_letter_code
_entity_poly.pdbx_strand_id
1 'polypeptide(L)'
;MHTYNHFVSKGTVKGCVFIALFAILLGVPLLANAEGSVLDKVKERGVLVCGVNAGLPGFSYPEQDGTWHGFDVDFGRAIAAAVLGDGSKVRFVPLKAAERFTALQTGEIDVLIRNTTWTLTRDTDVSTDFAPPTFYDGQGFMVPTELGITTISELAGASIGVLSGSTTELNLADTMRALGVDFNAVVFEENDTLYGSYLEGRCDVVTSDKSQLVARRQAFKEPGAHVILEETVSKEPLGPLTIHGDNKWNDAVSWVVYATFFAEEHGITQANVADFKSDNPEIQRFLGHSGDLGEKLGLSKTWARQIITAVGNYGEIFERHLTPIGLPRGINKPWTQGGLLYAMPFR
;
A
#
# COMPACT_ATOMS: atom_id res chain seq x y z
N MET A 1 -55.21 -7.52 -69.89
CA MET A 1 -54.44 -7.65 -68.65
C MET A 1 -53.73 -6.31 -68.43
N HIS A 2 -53.95 -5.70 -67.27
CA HIS A 2 -53.49 -4.40 -66.74
C HIS A 2 -52.21 -3.78 -67.36
N THR A 3 -52.02 -2.45 -67.52
CA THR A 3 -52.64 -1.25 -66.90
C THR A 3 -52.31 0.01 -67.72
N TYR A 4 -53.17 1.04 -67.57
CA TYR A 4 -53.16 2.34 -68.25
C TYR A 4 -52.70 3.47 -67.30
N ASN A 5 -51.98 4.44 -67.88
CA ASN A 5 -51.96 5.90 -67.67
C ASN A 5 -51.76 6.59 -66.31
N HIS A 6 -50.81 7.54 -66.36
CA HIS A 6 -50.76 8.80 -65.63
C HIS A 6 -52.06 9.61 -65.71
N PHE A 7 -52.43 10.32 -64.63
CA PHE A 7 -52.75 11.76 -64.69
C PHE A 7 -52.74 12.41 -63.30
N VAL A 8 -52.29 13.67 -63.27
CA VAL A 8 -52.14 14.57 -62.13
C VAL A 8 -53.49 15.16 -61.71
N SER A 9 -53.72 15.37 -60.40
CA SER A 9 -54.65 16.40 -59.93
C SER A 9 -54.28 16.90 -58.52
N LYS A 10 -54.17 18.22 -58.40
CA LYS A 10 -54.03 18.99 -57.16
C LYS A 10 -55.40 19.11 -56.49
N GLY A 11 -55.49 18.88 -55.19
CA GLY A 11 -56.72 19.04 -54.41
C GLY A 11 -56.45 19.37 -52.96
N THR A 12 -56.95 20.52 -52.54
CA THR A 12 -56.65 21.29 -51.34
C THR A 12 -57.34 20.76 -50.07
N VAL A 13 -56.59 20.73 -48.96
CA VAL A 13 -56.94 20.94 -47.54
C VAL A 13 -58.28 20.40 -47.02
N LYS A 14 -58.21 19.44 -46.09
CA LYS A 14 -59.14 19.32 -44.95
C LYS A 14 -58.38 18.75 -43.76
N GLY A 15 -58.43 19.48 -42.65
CA GLY A 15 -57.59 19.28 -41.48
C GLY A 15 -57.85 17.98 -40.72
N CYS A 16 -56.76 17.40 -40.24
CA CYS A 16 -56.76 16.53 -39.08
C CYS A 16 -55.78 17.13 -38.08
N VAL A 17 -56.31 17.55 -36.94
CA VAL A 17 -55.54 17.97 -35.76
C VAL A 17 -54.81 16.74 -35.25
N PHE A 18 -53.51 16.63 -35.52
CA PHE A 18 -52.62 15.73 -34.78
C PHE A 18 -52.16 16.48 -33.53
N ILE A 19 -52.74 16.14 -32.39
CA ILE A 19 -52.20 16.53 -31.08
C ILE A 19 -50.89 15.76 -30.94
N ALA A 20 -49.76 16.45 -31.16
CA ALA A 20 -48.45 15.94 -30.78
C ALA A 20 -48.38 15.93 -29.25
N LEU A 21 -48.54 14.76 -28.64
CA LEU A 21 -48.21 14.54 -27.24
C LEU A 21 -46.69 14.64 -27.10
N PHE A 22 -46.20 15.84 -26.77
CA PHE A 22 -44.82 16.02 -26.31
C PHE A 22 -44.73 15.40 -24.91
N ALA A 23 -44.38 14.12 -24.84
CA ALA A 23 -43.95 13.52 -23.58
C ALA A 23 -42.61 14.17 -23.21
N ILE A 24 -42.67 15.17 -22.33
CA ILE A 24 -41.49 15.66 -21.61
C ILE A 24 -41.03 14.49 -20.75
N LEU A 25 -40.07 13.71 -21.25
CA LEU A 25 -39.21 12.90 -20.38
C LEU A 25 -38.46 13.91 -19.52
N LEU A 26 -38.98 14.16 -18.32
CA LEU A 26 -38.17 14.67 -17.23
C LEU A 26 -37.03 13.68 -17.06
N GLY A 27 -35.85 14.04 -17.57
CA GLY A 27 -34.61 13.36 -17.26
C GLY A 27 -34.39 13.48 -15.76
N VAL A 28 -34.92 12.51 -15.02
CA VAL A 28 -34.44 12.23 -13.68
C VAL A 28 -32.99 11.84 -13.92
N PRO A 29 -31.98 12.60 -13.41
CA PRO A 29 -30.65 12.06 -13.40
C PRO A 29 -30.77 10.75 -12.63
N LEU A 30 -30.47 9.62 -13.28
CA LEU A 30 -30.03 8.47 -12.55
C LEU A 30 -28.83 8.98 -11.76
N LEU A 31 -29.05 9.33 -10.49
CA LEU A 31 -28.02 9.18 -9.49
C LEU A 31 -27.62 7.72 -9.67
N ALA A 32 -26.48 7.51 -10.32
CA ALA A 32 -25.78 6.26 -10.19
C ALA A 32 -25.73 6.04 -8.68
N ASN A 33 -26.45 5.04 -8.19
CA ASN A 33 -26.19 4.52 -6.87
C ASN A 33 -24.75 4.04 -6.97
N ALA A 34 -23.83 4.92 -6.59
CA ALA A 34 -22.46 4.56 -6.33
C ALA A 34 -22.56 3.37 -5.39
N GLU A 35 -21.96 2.24 -5.77
CA GLU A 35 -21.61 1.26 -4.75
C GLU A 35 -20.96 2.04 -3.61
N GLY A 36 -21.47 1.90 -2.38
CA GLY A 36 -21.01 2.70 -1.25
C GLY A 36 -19.49 2.66 -1.12
N SER A 37 -18.90 3.71 -0.54
CA SER A 37 -17.45 3.77 -0.32
C SER A 37 -16.96 2.50 0.38
N VAL A 38 -15.71 2.11 0.14
CA VAL A 38 -15.05 1.01 0.83
C VAL A 38 -15.14 1.21 2.35
N LEU A 39 -15.06 2.45 2.83
CA LEU A 39 -15.29 2.78 4.24
C LEU A 39 -16.66 2.29 4.74
N ASP A 40 -17.73 2.55 3.97
CA ASP A 40 -19.09 2.14 4.34
C ASP A 40 -19.24 0.62 4.25
N LYS A 41 -18.67 -0.02 3.20
CA LYS A 41 -18.63 -1.48 3.03
C LYS A 41 -17.93 -2.17 4.21
N VAL A 42 -16.77 -1.65 4.64
CA VAL A 42 -16.01 -2.19 5.79
C VAL A 42 -16.81 -2.07 7.08
N LYS A 43 -17.47 -0.93 7.32
CA LYS A 43 -18.32 -0.72 8.49
C LYS A 43 -19.53 -1.64 8.54
N GLU A 44 -20.25 -1.75 7.42
CA GLU A 44 -21.41 -2.62 7.29
C GLU A 44 -21.02 -4.09 7.53
N ARG A 45 -19.92 -4.52 6.90
CA ARG A 45 -19.38 -5.88 7.04
C ARG A 45 -18.78 -6.14 8.42
N GLY A 46 -18.31 -5.12 9.12
CA GLY A 46 -17.70 -5.22 10.45
C GLY A 46 -16.31 -5.84 10.47
N VAL A 47 -15.66 -5.99 9.32
CA VAL A 47 -14.27 -6.48 9.19
C VAL A 47 -13.57 -5.86 7.99
N LEU A 48 -12.34 -5.38 8.21
CA LEU A 48 -11.42 -4.95 7.16
C LEU A 48 -10.77 -6.16 6.50
N VAL A 49 -10.67 -6.17 5.18
CA VAL A 49 -9.89 -7.15 4.41
C VAL A 49 -8.61 -6.49 3.91
N CYS A 50 -7.48 -6.85 4.51
CA CYS A 50 -6.17 -6.25 4.20
C CYS A 50 -5.31 -7.24 3.41
N GLY A 51 -4.88 -6.85 2.21
CA GLY A 51 -3.90 -7.60 1.44
C GLY A 51 -2.49 -7.36 1.98
N VAL A 52 -1.74 -8.44 2.26
CA VAL A 52 -0.41 -8.38 2.87
C VAL A 52 0.59 -9.31 2.18
N ASN A 53 1.85 -9.25 2.59
CA ASN A 53 2.88 -10.17 2.11
C ASN A 53 2.61 -11.57 2.67
N ALA A 54 2.74 -12.60 1.84
CA ALA A 54 2.54 -13.99 2.25
C ALA A 54 3.56 -14.48 3.30
N GLY A 55 4.75 -13.86 3.34
CA GLY A 55 5.79 -14.22 4.29
C GLY A 55 7.05 -13.39 4.09
N LEU A 56 7.13 -12.28 4.81
CA LEU A 56 8.32 -11.45 4.93
C LEU A 56 8.54 -11.12 6.41
N PRO A 57 9.53 -11.74 7.07
CA PRO A 57 9.84 -11.48 8.47
C PRO A 57 9.96 -9.98 8.77
N GLY A 58 9.37 -9.54 9.88
CA GLY A 58 9.31 -8.14 10.28
C GLY A 58 8.23 -7.30 9.56
N PHE A 59 7.86 -7.60 8.32
CA PHE A 59 6.83 -6.83 7.59
C PHE A 59 5.44 -7.48 7.66
N SER A 60 5.35 -8.75 7.29
CA SER A 60 4.11 -9.53 7.39
C SER A 60 4.42 -11.01 7.33
N TYR A 61 4.13 -11.72 8.41
CA TYR A 61 4.30 -13.16 8.48
C TYR A 61 3.19 -13.81 9.33
N PRO A 62 2.69 -14.98 8.94
CA PRO A 62 1.76 -15.75 9.74
C PRO A 62 2.50 -16.52 10.84
N GLU A 63 1.93 -16.57 12.03
CA GLU A 63 2.32 -17.46 13.13
C GLU A 63 1.65 -18.83 12.99
N GLN A 64 2.10 -19.80 13.79
CA GLN A 64 1.57 -21.17 13.77
C GLN A 64 0.08 -21.26 14.12
N ASP A 65 -0.42 -20.33 14.94
CA ASP A 65 -1.82 -20.25 15.33
C ASP A 65 -2.70 -19.51 14.29
N GLY A 66 -2.11 -19.09 13.16
CA GLY A 66 -2.77 -18.36 12.09
C GLY A 66 -2.91 -16.85 12.34
N THR A 67 -2.38 -16.33 13.45
CA THR A 67 -2.31 -14.89 13.68
C THR A 67 -1.22 -14.25 12.81
N TRP A 68 -1.44 -13.02 12.35
CA TRP A 68 -0.48 -12.31 11.51
C TRP A 68 0.33 -11.32 12.34
N HIS A 69 1.62 -11.17 12.05
CA HIS A 69 2.50 -10.22 12.74
C HIS A 69 3.38 -9.48 11.76
N GLY A 70 3.79 -8.27 12.13
CA GLY A 70 4.71 -7.45 11.35
C GLY A 70 4.25 -6.01 11.21
N PHE A 71 5.16 -5.21 10.64
CA PHE A 71 5.00 -3.79 10.41
C PHE A 71 3.77 -3.45 9.54
N ASP A 72 3.64 -4.09 8.37
CA ASP A 72 2.50 -3.87 7.46
C ASP A 72 1.17 -4.35 8.08
N VAL A 73 1.23 -5.44 8.85
CA VAL A 73 0.08 -6.02 9.55
C VAL A 73 -0.47 -5.02 10.58
N ASP A 74 0.39 -4.33 11.32
CA ASP A 74 -0.03 -3.35 12.32
C ASP A 74 -0.65 -2.09 11.71
N PHE A 75 -0.27 -1.69 10.49
CA PHE A 75 -1.02 -0.66 9.77
C PHE A 75 -2.42 -1.16 9.36
N GLY A 76 -2.58 -2.44 9.01
CA GLY A 76 -3.89 -3.05 8.80
C GLY A 76 -4.76 -3.00 10.08
N ARG A 77 -4.15 -3.31 11.24
CA ARG A 77 -4.81 -3.20 12.54
C ARG A 77 -5.13 -1.76 12.93
N ALA A 78 -4.27 -0.80 12.59
CA ALA A 78 -4.50 0.63 12.80
C ALA A 78 -5.76 1.09 12.06
N ILE A 79 -5.91 0.71 10.78
CA ILE A 79 -7.08 1.05 9.98
C ILE A 79 -8.33 0.40 10.58
N ALA A 80 -8.28 -0.88 10.95
CA ALA A 80 -9.41 -1.56 11.60
C ALA A 80 -9.80 -0.89 12.93
N ALA A 81 -8.83 -0.48 13.74
CA ALA A 81 -9.07 0.24 14.99
C ALA A 81 -9.76 1.59 14.76
N ALA A 82 -9.31 2.36 13.76
CA ALA A 82 -9.90 3.65 13.43
C ALA A 82 -11.34 3.54 12.89
N VAL A 83 -11.58 2.55 12.03
CA VAL A 83 -12.84 2.39 11.30
C VAL A 83 -13.89 1.65 12.12
N LEU A 84 -13.48 0.61 12.84
CA LEU A 84 -14.35 -0.36 13.52
C LEU A 84 -14.25 -0.30 15.05
N GLY A 85 -13.35 0.53 15.58
CA GLY A 85 -13.10 0.69 17.01
C GLY A 85 -12.29 -0.46 17.63
N ASP A 86 -11.82 -1.40 16.83
CA ASP A 86 -11.15 -2.63 17.29
C ASP A 86 -10.13 -3.11 16.26
N GLY A 87 -8.84 -3.09 16.63
CA GLY A 87 -7.74 -3.49 15.76
C GLY A 87 -7.72 -4.98 15.42
N SER A 88 -8.48 -5.83 16.12
CA SER A 88 -8.62 -7.26 15.81
C SER A 88 -9.60 -7.55 14.67
N LYS A 89 -10.43 -6.56 14.27
CA LYS A 89 -11.42 -6.70 13.20
C LYS A 89 -10.82 -6.54 11.80
N VAL A 90 -9.78 -7.32 11.53
CA VAL A 90 -9.08 -7.38 10.25
C VAL A 90 -8.84 -8.82 9.85
N ARG A 91 -9.11 -9.13 8.58
CA ARG A 91 -8.75 -10.38 7.92
C ARG A 91 -7.62 -10.09 6.95
N PHE A 92 -6.52 -10.81 7.10
CA PHE A 92 -5.36 -10.68 6.22
C PHE A 92 -5.44 -11.67 5.05
N VAL A 93 -5.12 -11.18 3.85
CA VAL A 93 -5.07 -11.98 2.61
C VAL A 93 -3.63 -11.97 2.10
N PRO A 94 -2.91 -13.11 2.13
CA PRO A 94 -1.57 -13.19 1.61
C PRO A 94 -1.57 -13.12 0.08
N LEU A 95 -0.76 -12.22 -0.49
CA LEU A 95 -0.72 -12.00 -1.94
C LEU A 95 0.69 -12.12 -2.50
N LYS A 96 0.79 -12.62 -3.73
CA LYS A 96 2.03 -12.58 -4.52
C LYS A 96 2.23 -11.20 -5.16
N ALA A 97 3.45 -10.93 -5.63
CA ALA A 97 3.77 -9.63 -6.22
C ALA A 97 2.96 -9.34 -7.50
N ALA A 98 2.70 -10.36 -8.31
CA ALA A 98 1.95 -10.25 -9.56
C ALA A 98 0.43 -10.10 -9.34
N GLU A 99 -0.12 -10.64 -8.26
CA GLU A 99 -1.57 -10.74 -8.03
C GLU A 99 -2.14 -9.57 -7.21
N ARG A 100 -1.28 -8.87 -6.45
CA ARG A 100 -1.69 -7.90 -5.43
C ARG A 100 -2.55 -6.73 -5.94
N PHE A 101 -2.29 -6.25 -7.16
CA PHE A 101 -3.05 -5.13 -7.74
C PHE A 101 -4.43 -5.60 -8.19
N THR A 102 -4.49 -6.76 -8.85
CA THR A 102 -5.76 -7.37 -9.27
C THR A 102 -6.68 -7.61 -8.08
N ALA A 103 -6.15 -8.13 -6.95
CA ALA A 103 -6.95 -8.34 -5.74
C ALA A 103 -7.59 -7.05 -5.21
N LEU A 104 -6.89 -5.91 -5.31
CA LEU A 104 -7.45 -4.61 -4.93
C LEU A 104 -8.48 -4.12 -5.96
N GLN A 105 -8.17 -4.24 -7.24
CA GLN A 105 -9.04 -3.82 -8.35
C GLN A 105 -10.39 -4.57 -8.38
N THR A 106 -10.38 -5.85 -8.01
CA THR A 106 -11.59 -6.69 -7.98
C THR A 106 -12.38 -6.56 -6.68
N GLY A 107 -11.87 -5.80 -5.70
CA GLY A 107 -12.47 -5.68 -4.37
C GLY A 107 -12.36 -6.94 -3.52
N GLU A 108 -11.44 -7.86 -3.84
CA GLU A 108 -11.11 -8.99 -2.98
C GLU A 108 -10.55 -8.52 -1.63
N ILE A 109 -9.78 -7.43 -1.67
CA ILE A 109 -9.24 -6.70 -0.51
C ILE A 109 -9.73 -5.25 -0.53
N ASP A 110 -9.81 -4.64 0.66
CA ASP A 110 -10.19 -3.24 0.82
C ASP A 110 -8.99 -2.28 0.73
N VAL A 111 -7.81 -2.78 1.15
CA VAL A 111 -6.55 -2.04 1.19
C VAL A 111 -5.39 -3.01 1.00
N LEU A 112 -4.35 -2.59 0.29
CA LEU A 112 -3.10 -3.33 0.13
C LEU A 112 -2.01 -2.68 0.98
N ILE A 113 -1.43 -3.42 1.92
CA ILE A 113 -0.29 -2.99 2.74
C ILE A 113 0.75 -4.10 2.69
N ARG A 114 1.64 -4.02 1.70
CA ARG A 114 2.54 -5.11 1.31
C ARG A 114 3.80 -4.58 0.66
N ASN A 115 4.75 -4.02 1.41
CA ASN A 115 6.03 -3.50 0.92
C ASN A 115 6.03 -3.07 -0.58
N THR A 116 5.08 -2.19 -0.96
CA THR A 116 4.79 -1.86 -2.37
C THR A 116 5.13 -0.42 -2.64
N THR A 117 6.09 -0.23 -3.55
CA THR A 117 6.57 1.09 -3.94
C THR A 117 5.53 1.93 -4.67
N TRP A 118 5.45 3.20 -4.30
CA TRP A 118 4.76 4.22 -5.07
C TRP A 118 5.58 4.60 -6.32
N THR A 119 5.05 4.28 -7.49
CA THR A 119 5.59 4.72 -8.78
C THR A 119 4.51 5.44 -9.58
N LEU A 120 4.92 6.31 -10.52
CA LEU A 120 3.99 6.96 -11.44
C LEU A 120 3.09 5.94 -12.15
N THR A 121 3.67 4.87 -12.69
CA THR A 121 2.91 3.85 -13.43
C THR A 121 1.93 3.08 -12.54
N ARG A 122 2.24 2.87 -11.25
CA ARG A 122 1.29 2.25 -10.32
C ARG A 122 0.16 3.21 -9.94
N ASP A 123 0.43 4.51 -9.96
CA ASP A 123 -0.56 5.55 -9.66
C ASP A 123 -1.50 5.82 -10.85
N THR A 124 -1.01 5.64 -12.08
CA THR A 124 -1.78 5.97 -13.30
C THR A 124 -2.38 4.77 -14.03
N ASP A 125 -1.71 3.62 -14.03
CA ASP A 125 -2.05 2.55 -14.99
C ASP A 125 -2.81 1.39 -14.35
N VAL A 126 -2.73 1.22 -13.03
CA VAL A 126 -3.36 0.09 -12.31
C VAL A 126 -4.56 0.51 -11.46
N SER A 127 -5.14 1.69 -11.68
CA SER A 127 -6.37 2.13 -11.02
C SER A 127 -6.33 2.03 -9.48
N THR A 128 -5.19 2.40 -8.89
CA THR A 128 -5.02 2.50 -7.44
C THR A 128 -4.56 3.90 -7.05
N ASP A 129 -4.90 4.33 -5.84
CA ASP A 129 -4.31 5.51 -5.20
C ASP A 129 -3.39 5.06 -4.06
N PHE A 130 -2.37 5.87 -3.77
CA PHE A 130 -1.48 5.64 -2.64
C PHE A 130 -1.85 6.52 -1.45
N ALA A 131 -1.80 5.93 -0.26
CA ALA A 131 -1.72 6.66 0.99
C ALA A 131 -0.23 6.99 1.30
N PRO A 132 0.08 7.81 2.31
CA PRO A 132 1.43 8.24 2.62
C PRO A 132 2.38 7.04 2.83
N PRO A 133 3.63 7.12 2.36
CA PRO A 133 4.60 6.06 2.58
C PRO A 133 4.81 5.78 4.07
N THR A 134 4.68 4.51 4.46
CA THR A 134 4.95 4.03 5.81
C THR A 134 6.41 3.62 5.99
N PHE A 135 7.11 3.30 4.90
CA PHE A 135 8.52 2.95 4.94
C PHE A 135 9.23 3.39 3.66
N TYR A 136 10.27 4.22 3.79
CA TYR A 136 11.17 4.61 2.71
C TYR A 136 12.34 3.64 2.65
N ASP A 137 12.48 2.96 1.52
CA ASP A 137 13.55 2.00 1.23
C ASP A 137 14.29 2.37 -0.06
N GLY A 138 15.21 1.50 -0.47
CA GLY A 138 15.76 1.46 -1.81
C GLY A 138 16.29 0.07 -2.15
N GLN A 139 16.39 -0.21 -3.44
CA GLN A 139 16.91 -1.48 -3.92
C GLN A 139 18.40 -1.63 -3.63
N GLY A 140 18.78 -2.83 -3.20
CA GLY A 140 20.16 -3.26 -3.00
C GLY A 140 20.44 -4.64 -3.59
N PHE A 141 21.63 -5.14 -3.28
CA PHE A 141 22.14 -6.42 -3.75
C PHE A 141 22.76 -7.17 -2.58
N MET A 142 22.50 -8.47 -2.48
CA MET A 142 23.09 -9.34 -1.47
C MET A 142 23.91 -10.44 -2.14
N VAL A 143 25.14 -10.61 -1.67
CA VAL A 143 26.13 -11.54 -2.20
C VAL A 143 26.72 -12.41 -1.10
N PRO A 144 27.18 -13.64 -1.39
CA PRO A 144 27.98 -14.42 -0.48
C PRO A 144 29.30 -13.68 -0.19
N THR A 145 29.70 -13.63 1.07
CA THR A 145 30.95 -12.99 1.53
C THR A 145 32.20 -13.61 0.90
N GLU A 146 32.16 -14.92 0.59
CA GLU A 146 33.27 -15.65 -0.03
C GLU A 146 33.63 -15.16 -1.45
N LEU A 147 32.71 -14.49 -2.15
CA LEU A 147 32.99 -13.91 -3.47
C LEU A 147 33.86 -12.65 -3.37
N GLY A 148 34.01 -12.06 -2.18
CA GLY A 148 34.83 -10.86 -1.97
C GLY A 148 34.32 -9.61 -2.70
N ILE A 149 33.11 -9.65 -3.24
CA ILE A 149 32.45 -8.56 -3.96
C ILE A 149 32.02 -7.48 -2.97
N THR A 150 32.34 -6.23 -3.28
CA THR A 150 32.03 -5.07 -2.44
C THR A 150 31.24 -3.98 -3.17
N THR A 151 31.20 -4.01 -4.50
CA THR A 151 30.53 -3.00 -5.32
C THR A 151 29.70 -3.61 -6.44
N ILE A 152 28.71 -2.87 -6.94
CA ILE A 152 27.85 -3.32 -8.05
C ILE A 152 28.64 -3.48 -9.35
N SER A 153 29.68 -2.67 -9.57
CA SER A 153 30.53 -2.78 -10.77
C SER A 153 31.28 -4.11 -10.90
N GLU A 154 31.47 -4.82 -9.79
CA GLU A 154 32.11 -6.13 -9.74
C GLU A 154 31.16 -7.27 -10.11
N LEU A 155 29.88 -6.99 -10.38
CA LEU A 155 28.86 -7.97 -10.75
C LEU A 155 28.86 -8.36 -12.25
N ALA A 156 29.91 -7.99 -12.99
CA ALA A 156 30.00 -8.27 -14.41
C ALA A 156 29.96 -9.79 -14.69
N GLY A 157 29.00 -10.21 -15.52
CA GLY A 157 28.74 -11.61 -15.87
C GLY A 157 27.94 -12.40 -14.82
N ALA A 158 27.65 -11.82 -13.65
CA ALA A 158 26.97 -12.51 -12.56
C ALA A 158 25.53 -12.89 -12.92
N SER A 159 25.07 -14.01 -12.37
CA SER A 159 23.66 -14.39 -12.35
C SER A 159 22.96 -13.71 -11.15
N ILE A 160 21.94 -12.89 -11.45
CA ILE A 160 21.25 -12.06 -10.45
C ILE A 160 19.80 -12.51 -10.34
N GLY A 161 19.47 -13.13 -9.21
CA GLY A 161 18.13 -13.52 -8.85
C GLY A 161 17.24 -12.32 -8.54
N VAL A 162 16.06 -12.27 -9.14
CA VAL A 162 15.07 -11.20 -8.95
C VAL A 162 13.63 -11.73 -9.00
N LEU A 163 12.72 -11.07 -8.30
CA LEU A 163 11.30 -11.43 -8.30
C LEU A 163 10.56 -10.73 -9.45
N SER A 164 9.77 -11.48 -10.21
CA SER A 164 8.92 -10.93 -11.28
C SER A 164 7.82 -10.02 -10.74
N GLY A 165 7.37 -9.07 -11.57
CA GLY A 165 6.27 -8.15 -11.20
C GLY A 165 6.65 -7.15 -10.11
N SER A 166 7.95 -6.86 -9.98
CA SER A 166 8.52 -5.92 -9.03
C SER A 166 9.11 -4.69 -9.72
N THR A 167 9.28 -3.59 -8.98
CA THR A 167 10.11 -2.46 -9.42
C THR A 167 11.57 -2.89 -9.59
N THR A 168 12.01 -3.80 -8.72
CA THR A 168 13.36 -4.36 -8.65
C THR A 168 13.83 -4.95 -9.99
N GLU A 169 12.96 -5.66 -10.70
CA GLU A 169 13.26 -6.26 -12.01
C GLU A 169 13.59 -5.19 -13.07
N LEU A 170 12.80 -4.12 -13.14
CA LEU A 170 13.01 -3.04 -14.10
C LEU A 170 14.24 -2.20 -13.75
N ASN A 171 14.35 -1.82 -12.49
CA ASN A 171 15.50 -1.06 -11.98
C ASN A 171 16.82 -1.81 -12.15
N LEU A 172 16.83 -3.14 -12.02
CA LEU A 172 18.01 -3.97 -12.24
C LEU A 172 18.55 -3.77 -13.66
N ALA A 173 17.66 -3.89 -14.66
CA ALA A 173 18.03 -3.71 -16.05
C ALA A 173 18.54 -2.28 -16.35
N ASP A 174 17.86 -1.26 -15.83
CA ASP A 174 18.24 0.14 -16.04
C ASP A 174 19.56 0.50 -15.36
N THR A 175 19.74 0.05 -14.11
CA THR A 175 20.97 0.29 -13.33
C THR A 175 22.18 -0.36 -13.99
N MET A 176 22.09 -1.64 -14.34
CA MET A 176 23.21 -2.37 -14.95
C MET A 176 23.58 -1.79 -16.32
N ARG A 177 22.57 -1.41 -17.12
CA ARG A 177 22.80 -0.70 -18.40
C ARG A 177 23.49 0.63 -18.20
N ALA A 178 23.04 1.44 -17.22
CA ALA A 178 23.64 2.74 -16.94
C ALA A 178 25.10 2.64 -16.47
N LEU A 179 25.45 1.56 -15.76
CA LEU A 179 26.81 1.27 -15.30
C LEU A 179 27.68 0.57 -16.35
N GLY A 180 27.09 0.10 -17.47
CA GLY A 180 27.81 -0.70 -18.47
C GLY A 180 28.25 -2.08 -17.95
N VAL A 181 27.48 -2.65 -17.01
CA VAL A 181 27.75 -3.95 -16.40
C VAL A 181 26.88 -5.00 -17.08
N ASP A 182 27.51 -5.97 -17.75
CA ASP A 182 26.80 -7.13 -18.28
C ASP A 182 26.39 -8.07 -17.14
N PHE A 183 25.19 -8.66 -17.22
CA PHE A 183 24.67 -9.55 -16.19
C PHE A 183 23.64 -10.54 -16.78
N ASN A 184 23.31 -11.59 -16.02
CA ASN A 184 22.27 -12.54 -16.38
C ASN A 184 21.13 -12.48 -15.34
N ALA A 185 19.96 -11.96 -15.72
CA ALA A 185 18.79 -11.98 -14.84
C ALA A 185 18.24 -13.42 -14.69
N VAL A 186 18.02 -13.86 -13.45
CA VAL A 186 17.30 -15.10 -13.14
C VAL A 186 16.00 -14.73 -12.44
N VAL A 187 14.90 -14.86 -13.16
CA VAL A 187 13.59 -14.35 -12.72
C VAL A 187 12.80 -15.46 -12.02
N PHE A 188 12.24 -15.14 -10.85
CA PHE A 188 11.43 -16.04 -10.04
C PHE A 188 10.06 -15.44 -9.76
N GLU A 189 9.05 -16.29 -9.58
CA GLU A 189 7.69 -15.86 -9.22
C GLU A 189 7.47 -15.81 -7.69
N GLU A 190 8.28 -16.56 -6.93
CA GLU A 190 8.15 -16.73 -5.49
C GLU A 190 9.43 -16.37 -4.75
N ASN A 191 9.29 -15.67 -3.63
CA ASN A 191 10.44 -15.30 -2.79
C ASN A 191 11.17 -16.54 -2.24
N ASP A 192 10.45 -17.55 -1.77
CA ASP A 192 11.10 -18.73 -1.16
C ASP A 192 11.93 -19.51 -2.19
N THR A 193 11.47 -19.59 -3.43
CA THR A 193 12.24 -20.19 -4.53
C THR A 193 13.45 -19.33 -4.92
N LEU A 194 13.29 -18.01 -4.99
CA LEU A 194 14.37 -17.05 -5.25
C LEU A 194 15.50 -17.20 -4.22
N TYR A 195 15.19 -17.08 -2.92
CA TYR A 195 16.20 -17.16 -1.87
C TYR A 195 16.76 -18.57 -1.70
N GLY A 196 15.95 -19.62 -1.91
CA GLY A 196 16.44 -21.00 -1.93
C GLY A 196 17.45 -21.23 -3.06
N SER A 197 17.18 -20.71 -4.25
CA SER A 197 18.07 -20.81 -5.42
C SER A 197 19.36 -20.02 -5.24
N TYR A 198 19.28 -18.84 -4.62
CA TYR A 198 20.46 -18.07 -4.19
C TYR A 198 21.33 -18.87 -3.20
N LEU A 199 20.73 -19.44 -2.15
CA LEU A 199 21.47 -20.23 -1.14
C LEU A 199 22.09 -21.52 -1.71
N GLU A 200 21.54 -22.06 -2.79
CA GLU A 200 22.05 -23.22 -3.51
C GLU A 200 23.10 -22.86 -4.58
N GLY A 201 23.44 -21.58 -4.73
CA GLY A 201 24.43 -21.11 -5.73
C GLY A 201 23.91 -21.15 -7.17
N ARG A 202 22.59 -21.21 -7.38
CA ARG A 202 21.98 -21.08 -8.71
C ARG A 202 21.88 -19.62 -9.16
N CYS A 203 22.03 -18.68 -8.25
CA CYS A 203 22.24 -17.27 -8.50
C CYS A 203 23.43 -16.79 -7.68
N ASP A 204 24.36 -16.06 -8.28
CA ASP A 204 25.52 -15.48 -7.59
C ASP A 204 25.09 -14.34 -6.65
N VAL A 205 24.02 -13.64 -7.02
CA VAL A 205 23.51 -12.45 -6.34
C VAL A 205 21.98 -12.53 -6.23
N VAL A 206 21.41 -11.94 -5.19
CA VAL A 206 19.97 -11.63 -5.13
C VAL A 206 19.76 -10.13 -4.94
N THR A 207 18.79 -9.56 -5.66
CA THR A 207 18.42 -8.14 -5.54
C THR A 207 16.97 -7.97 -5.10
N SER A 208 16.73 -6.99 -4.23
CA SER A 208 15.42 -6.60 -3.70
C SER A 208 15.56 -5.27 -2.94
N ASP A 209 14.46 -4.79 -2.37
CA ASP A 209 14.51 -3.70 -1.39
C ASP A 209 15.43 -4.11 -0.22
N LYS A 210 16.26 -3.19 0.28
CA LYS A 210 17.25 -3.53 1.32
C LYS A 210 16.60 -4.05 2.59
N SER A 211 15.42 -3.57 2.94
CA SER A 211 14.69 -4.10 4.10
C SER A 211 14.31 -5.57 3.93
N GLN A 212 13.88 -5.98 2.73
CA GLN A 212 13.60 -7.36 2.41
C GLN A 212 14.87 -8.22 2.43
N LEU A 213 15.98 -7.72 1.88
CA LEU A 213 17.27 -8.42 1.93
C LEU A 213 17.73 -8.65 3.37
N VAL A 214 17.62 -7.64 4.24
CA VAL A 214 17.96 -7.77 5.67
C VAL A 214 17.06 -8.82 6.34
N ALA A 215 15.74 -8.71 6.17
CA ALA A 215 14.78 -9.64 6.76
C ALA A 215 15.07 -11.10 6.33
N ARG A 216 15.34 -11.32 5.04
CA ARG A 216 15.63 -12.64 4.49
C ARG A 216 16.97 -13.18 4.94
N ARG A 217 18.00 -12.33 4.98
CA ARG A 217 19.33 -12.70 5.49
C ARG A 217 19.26 -13.22 6.93
N GLN A 218 18.50 -12.57 7.81
CA GLN A 218 18.34 -13.00 9.20
C GLN A 218 17.69 -14.38 9.33
N ALA A 219 16.89 -14.80 8.35
CA ALA A 219 16.24 -16.11 8.34
C ALA A 219 17.16 -17.23 7.78
N PHE A 220 18.35 -16.90 7.26
CA PHE A 220 19.29 -17.91 6.79
C PHE A 220 19.95 -18.66 7.95
N LYS A 221 20.48 -19.85 7.65
CA LYS A 221 21.23 -20.64 8.63
C LYS A 221 22.50 -19.93 9.09
N GLU A 222 23.19 -19.28 8.15
CA GLU A 222 24.46 -18.56 8.39
C GLU A 222 24.35 -17.11 7.90
N PRO A 223 23.61 -16.22 8.58
CA PRO A 223 23.39 -14.84 8.12
C PRO A 223 24.69 -14.06 7.85
N GLY A 224 25.74 -14.34 8.64
CA GLY A 224 27.06 -13.70 8.51
C GLY A 224 27.84 -14.10 7.25
N ALA A 225 27.44 -15.16 6.56
CA ALA A 225 28.05 -15.56 5.29
C ALA A 225 27.57 -14.68 4.11
N HIS A 226 26.65 -13.74 4.34
CA HIS A 226 26.05 -12.91 3.30
C HIS A 226 26.16 -11.42 3.64
N VAL A 227 26.56 -10.63 2.65
CA VAL A 227 26.70 -9.18 2.76
C VAL A 227 25.73 -8.50 1.81
N ILE A 228 25.07 -7.44 2.30
CA ILE A 228 24.27 -6.54 1.48
C ILE A 228 25.18 -5.38 1.12
N LEU A 229 25.34 -5.11 -0.19
CA LEU A 229 26.21 -4.05 -0.68
C LEU A 229 25.75 -2.67 -0.22
N GLU A 230 26.69 -1.75 -0.08
CA GLU A 230 26.42 -0.40 0.44
C GLU A 230 25.59 0.43 -0.53
N GLU A 231 25.73 0.24 -1.84
CA GLU A 231 25.02 1.02 -2.84
C GLU A 231 23.50 0.80 -2.77
N THR A 232 22.75 1.88 -2.93
CA THR A 232 21.29 1.87 -3.08
C THR A 232 20.97 2.45 -4.45
N VAL A 233 20.29 1.68 -5.30
CA VAL A 233 20.16 2.01 -6.74
C VAL A 233 18.81 2.60 -7.14
N SER A 234 17.86 2.60 -6.23
CA SER A 234 16.51 3.12 -6.49
C SER A 234 15.93 3.82 -5.25
N LYS A 235 14.79 4.50 -5.47
CA LYS A 235 13.95 5.04 -4.40
C LYS A 235 12.72 4.14 -4.31
N GLU A 236 12.47 3.55 -3.14
CA GLU A 236 11.35 2.64 -2.94
C GLU A 236 10.48 3.12 -1.75
N PRO A 237 9.70 4.21 -1.91
CA PRO A 237 8.72 4.62 -0.91
C PRO A 237 7.55 3.63 -0.88
N LEU A 238 7.49 2.82 0.18
CA LEU A 238 6.48 1.79 0.40
C LEU A 238 5.28 2.39 1.13
N GLY A 239 4.07 2.21 0.60
CA GLY A 239 2.86 2.78 1.21
C GLY A 239 1.63 1.87 1.06
N PRO A 240 0.55 2.17 1.79
CA PRO A 240 -0.75 1.54 1.57
C PRO A 240 -1.34 1.96 0.23
N LEU A 241 -2.06 1.05 -0.44
CA LEU A 241 -2.82 1.35 -1.64
C LEU A 241 -4.30 1.16 -1.40
N THR A 242 -5.09 2.06 -1.97
CA THR A 242 -6.56 2.01 -2.01
C THR A 242 -7.03 1.95 -3.46
N ILE A 243 -8.29 1.55 -3.67
CA ILE A 243 -8.89 1.61 -5.01
C ILE A 243 -8.98 3.06 -5.48
N HIS A 244 -8.66 3.31 -6.76
CA HIS A 244 -8.74 4.66 -7.31
C HIS A 244 -10.17 5.18 -7.36
N GLY A 245 -10.35 6.48 -7.09
CA GLY A 245 -11.64 7.15 -7.18
C GLY A 245 -12.52 7.03 -5.92
N ASP A 246 -12.07 6.33 -4.88
CA ASP A 246 -12.69 6.36 -3.54
C ASP A 246 -11.89 7.26 -2.59
N ASN A 247 -11.97 8.57 -2.82
CA ASN A 247 -11.24 9.57 -2.02
C ASN A 247 -11.59 9.49 -0.53
N LYS A 248 -12.85 9.17 -0.19
CA LYS A 248 -13.29 9.04 1.21
C LYS A 248 -12.52 7.91 1.91
N TRP A 249 -12.31 6.79 1.22
CA TRP A 249 -11.51 5.70 1.73
C TRP A 249 -10.02 6.04 1.79
N ASN A 250 -9.47 6.63 0.73
CA ASN A 250 -8.07 7.04 0.70
C ASN A 250 -7.75 8.08 1.81
N ASP A 251 -8.64 9.05 2.04
CA ASP A 251 -8.52 10.01 3.13
C ASP A 251 -8.46 9.30 4.49
N ALA A 252 -9.39 8.37 4.75
CA ALA A 252 -9.41 7.62 6.01
C ALA A 252 -8.10 6.84 6.23
N VAL A 253 -7.62 6.12 5.22
CA VAL A 253 -6.34 5.37 5.30
C VAL A 253 -5.15 6.31 5.48
N SER A 254 -5.13 7.43 4.75
CA SER A 254 -4.05 8.42 4.83
C SER A 254 -3.92 9.04 6.22
N TRP A 255 -5.05 9.44 6.82
CA TRP A 255 -5.05 10.04 8.15
C TRP A 255 -4.77 9.02 9.26
N VAL A 256 -5.07 7.73 9.06
CA VAL A 256 -4.59 6.65 9.93
C VAL A 256 -3.06 6.60 9.96
N VAL A 257 -2.40 6.68 8.79
CA VAL A 257 -0.93 6.71 8.71
C VAL A 257 -0.38 7.97 9.38
N TYR A 258 -0.90 9.15 9.06
CA TYR A 258 -0.44 10.39 9.70
C TYR A 258 -0.67 10.41 11.20
N ALA A 259 -1.69 9.71 11.72
CA ALA A 259 -1.94 9.65 13.16
C ALA A 259 -0.84 8.92 13.92
N THR A 260 -0.24 7.87 13.34
CA THR A 260 0.87 7.15 13.98
C THR A 260 2.14 8.01 13.98
N PHE A 261 2.38 8.80 12.93
CA PHE A 261 3.49 9.76 12.87
C PHE A 261 3.30 10.88 13.89
N PHE A 262 2.10 11.48 13.92
CA PHE A 262 1.77 12.58 14.83
C PHE A 262 1.93 12.18 16.29
N ALA A 263 1.47 10.98 16.64
CA ALA A 263 1.61 10.44 17.99
C ALA A 263 3.08 10.27 18.39
N GLU A 264 3.94 9.79 17.49
CA GLU A 264 5.37 9.66 17.74
C GLU A 264 6.01 11.04 17.96
N GLU A 265 5.71 12.01 17.09
CA GLU A 265 6.23 13.39 17.18
C GLU A 265 5.90 14.06 18.52
N HIS A 266 4.79 13.69 19.15
CA HIS A 266 4.29 14.29 20.38
C HIS A 266 4.45 13.39 21.62
N GLY A 267 5.15 12.25 21.50
CA GLY A 267 5.37 11.33 22.62
C GLY A 267 4.10 10.68 23.16
N ILE A 268 3.05 10.58 22.33
CA ILE A 268 1.83 9.85 22.63
C ILE A 268 2.09 8.38 22.28
N THR A 269 1.97 7.49 23.26
CA THR A 269 2.30 6.07 23.15
C THR A 269 1.10 5.20 23.48
N GLN A 270 1.16 3.91 23.15
CA GLN A 270 0.14 2.95 23.58
C GLN A 270 -0.07 2.98 25.10
N ALA A 271 1.03 3.12 25.86
CA ALA A 271 1.00 3.10 27.32
C ALA A 271 0.35 4.34 27.96
N ASN A 272 0.37 5.50 27.28
CA ASN A 272 -0.07 6.76 27.89
C ASN A 272 -1.33 7.36 27.25
N VAL A 273 -1.75 6.92 26.05
CA VAL A 273 -2.82 7.57 25.28
C VAL A 273 -4.17 7.63 26.01
N ALA A 274 -4.46 6.68 26.89
CA ALA A 274 -5.70 6.64 27.66
C ALA A 274 -5.86 7.88 28.57
N ASP A 275 -4.76 8.32 29.18
CA ASP A 275 -4.72 9.40 30.18
C ASP A 275 -3.85 10.58 29.74
N PHE A 276 -3.44 10.64 28.47
CA PHE A 276 -2.58 11.70 27.94
C PHE A 276 -3.28 13.05 28.02
N LYS A 277 -2.66 14.00 28.74
CA LYS A 277 -3.19 15.35 28.92
C LYS A 277 -2.28 16.37 28.24
N SER A 278 -2.89 17.32 27.55
CA SER A 278 -2.16 18.43 26.93
C SER A 278 -3.08 19.63 26.74
N ASP A 279 -2.60 20.83 27.04
CA ASP A 279 -3.35 22.06 26.72
C ASP A 279 -3.17 22.47 25.24
N ASN A 280 -2.34 21.76 24.47
CA ASN A 280 -2.15 22.03 23.05
C ASN A 280 -3.46 21.73 22.28
N PRO A 281 -4.08 22.73 21.63
CA PRO A 281 -5.34 22.54 20.91
C PRO A 281 -5.30 21.49 19.80
N GLU A 282 -4.15 21.31 19.14
CA GLU A 282 -3.98 20.30 18.10
C GLU A 282 -3.99 18.88 18.67
N ILE A 283 -3.27 18.65 19.76
CA ILE A 283 -3.33 17.38 20.49
C ILE A 283 -4.75 17.12 21.01
N GLN A 284 -5.45 18.14 21.49
CA GLN A 284 -6.84 18.01 21.93
C GLN A 284 -7.80 17.63 20.79
N ARG A 285 -7.57 18.11 19.56
CA ARG A 285 -8.33 17.68 18.37
C ARG A 285 -7.96 16.26 17.97
N PHE A 286 -6.67 15.93 17.92
CA PHE A 286 -6.15 14.59 17.64
C PHE A 286 -6.76 13.55 18.58
N LEU A 287 -6.75 13.80 19.89
CA LEU A 287 -7.30 12.91 20.91
C LEU A 287 -8.85 12.83 20.89
N GLY A 288 -9.52 13.67 20.10
CA GLY A 288 -10.98 13.70 20.04
C GLY A 288 -11.63 14.35 21.26
N HIS A 289 -10.91 15.19 22.00
CA HIS A 289 -11.49 15.97 23.09
C HIS A 289 -12.24 17.19 22.55
N SER A 290 -11.77 17.78 21.44
CA SER A 290 -12.38 18.93 20.78
C SER A 290 -12.49 18.72 19.26
N GLY A 291 -13.27 19.58 18.59
CA GLY A 291 -13.45 19.53 17.13
C GLY A 291 -14.26 18.33 16.63
N ASP A 292 -14.29 18.19 15.31
CA ASP A 292 -15.10 17.24 14.54
C ASP A 292 -14.28 16.49 13.47
N LEU A 293 -12.94 16.43 13.61
CA LEU A 293 -12.04 15.82 12.61
C LEU A 293 -12.45 14.38 12.23
N GLY A 294 -12.83 13.57 13.23
CA GLY A 294 -13.34 12.22 13.00
C GLY A 294 -14.58 12.21 12.11
N GLU A 295 -15.56 13.07 12.39
CA GLU A 295 -16.81 13.14 11.61
C GLU A 295 -16.54 13.54 10.15
N LYS A 296 -15.58 14.43 9.90
CA LYS A 296 -15.16 14.82 8.54
C LYS A 296 -14.57 13.65 7.74
N LEU A 297 -13.90 12.72 8.41
CA LEU A 297 -13.39 11.47 7.82
C LEU A 297 -14.44 10.35 7.79
N GLY A 298 -15.65 10.60 8.32
CA GLY A 298 -16.63 9.55 8.55
C GLY A 298 -16.18 8.52 9.58
N LEU A 299 -15.34 8.89 10.56
CA LEU A 299 -14.84 8.04 11.64
C LEU A 299 -15.41 8.49 13.00
N SER A 300 -15.16 7.71 14.05
CA SER A 300 -15.54 8.10 15.41
C SER A 300 -14.75 9.33 15.87
N LYS A 301 -15.26 10.12 16.81
CA LYS A 301 -14.50 11.27 17.37
C LYS A 301 -13.14 10.83 17.95
N THR A 302 -13.02 9.58 18.38
CA THR A 302 -11.88 9.03 19.11
C THR A 302 -11.00 8.13 18.26
N TRP A 303 -11.17 8.14 16.93
CA TRP A 303 -10.51 7.23 15.98
C TRP A 303 -8.98 7.19 16.16
N ALA A 304 -8.33 8.34 16.34
CA ALA A 304 -6.89 8.38 16.52
C ALA A 304 -6.44 7.74 17.84
N ARG A 305 -7.18 7.96 18.94
CA ARG A 305 -6.92 7.25 20.21
C ARG A 305 -7.12 5.74 20.06
N GLN A 306 -8.10 5.31 19.27
CA GLN A 306 -8.33 3.89 19.00
C GLN A 306 -7.14 3.27 18.28
N ILE A 307 -6.54 3.96 17.30
CA ILE A 307 -5.30 3.53 16.65
C ILE A 307 -4.19 3.33 17.67
N ILE A 308 -3.85 4.37 18.44
CA ILE A 308 -2.70 4.32 19.35
C ILE A 308 -2.93 3.30 20.47
N THR A 309 -4.17 3.13 20.93
CA THR A 309 -4.51 2.08 21.90
C THR A 309 -4.26 0.69 21.30
N ALA A 310 -4.58 0.48 20.02
CA ALA A 310 -4.48 -0.82 19.38
C ALA A 310 -3.03 -1.20 19.02
N VAL A 311 -2.24 -0.26 18.47
CA VAL A 311 -0.93 -0.57 17.87
C VAL A 311 0.21 0.34 18.30
N GLY A 312 -0.06 1.38 19.10
CA GLY A 312 0.91 2.41 19.45
C GLY A 312 1.14 3.43 18.33
N ASN A 313 2.14 4.27 18.54
CA ASN A 313 2.62 5.21 17.53
C ASN A 313 3.56 4.55 16.52
N TYR A 314 4.02 5.31 15.51
CA TYR A 314 4.89 4.77 14.47
C TYR A 314 6.18 4.15 15.01
N GLY A 315 6.83 4.83 15.95
CA GLY A 315 8.06 4.36 16.58
C GLY A 315 7.85 3.01 17.27
N GLU A 316 6.76 2.84 18.02
CA GLU A 316 6.40 1.59 18.67
C GLU A 316 6.14 0.45 17.66
N ILE A 317 5.47 0.75 16.53
CA ILE A 317 5.25 -0.21 15.44
C ILE A 317 6.60 -0.63 14.82
N PHE A 318 7.47 0.33 14.52
CA PHE A 318 8.79 0.07 13.94
C PHE A 318 9.67 -0.76 14.88
N GLU A 319 9.78 -0.34 16.14
CA GLU A 319 10.67 -0.95 17.13
C GLU A 319 10.26 -2.38 17.47
N ARG A 320 8.96 -2.65 17.48
CA ARG A 320 8.43 -4.00 17.74
C ARG A 320 8.76 -4.99 16.63
N HIS A 321 8.79 -4.54 15.37
CA HIS A 321 8.84 -5.47 14.22
C HIS A 321 10.12 -5.42 13.40
N LEU A 322 10.72 -4.25 13.21
CA LEU A 322 11.84 -4.04 12.28
C LEU A 322 13.19 -3.95 13.00
N THR A 323 13.22 -3.39 14.22
CA THR A 323 14.46 -3.36 15.01
C THR A 323 15.00 -4.75 15.36
N PRO A 324 14.17 -5.76 15.72
CA PRO A 324 14.66 -7.09 16.05
C PRO A 324 15.33 -7.83 14.88
N ILE A 325 14.96 -7.49 13.64
CA ILE A 325 15.61 -8.05 12.43
C ILE A 325 16.83 -7.22 11.99
N GLY A 326 17.22 -6.22 12.78
CA GLY A 326 18.41 -5.42 12.56
C GLY A 326 18.23 -4.27 11.57
N LEU A 327 16.99 -3.84 11.29
CA LEU A 327 16.75 -2.65 10.48
C LEU A 327 16.88 -1.38 11.32
N PRO A 328 17.79 -0.45 10.94
CA PRO A 328 17.87 0.84 11.59
C PRO A 328 16.72 1.74 11.12
N ARG A 329 16.30 2.71 11.96
CA ARG A 329 15.31 3.73 11.58
C ARG A 329 15.72 4.49 10.32
N GLY A 330 17.00 4.84 10.17
CA GLY A 330 17.51 5.55 8.99
C GLY A 330 16.69 6.81 8.67
N ILE A 331 16.25 6.93 7.41
CA ILE A 331 15.37 8.01 6.94
C ILE A 331 13.91 7.86 7.38
N ASN A 332 13.52 6.72 7.97
CA ASN A 332 12.20 6.48 8.58
C ASN A 332 12.10 7.01 10.02
N LYS A 333 12.80 8.09 10.32
CA LYS A 333 12.64 8.87 11.55
C LYS A 333 11.60 9.98 11.33
N PRO A 334 11.02 10.55 12.40
CA PRO A 334 10.26 11.79 12.29
C PRO A 334 11.09 12.89 11.63
N TRP A 335 10.44 13.80 10.92
CA TRP A 335 11.09 14.95 10.28
C TRP A 335 11.82 15.84 11.30
N THR A 336 11.29 15.94 12.51
CA THR A 336 11.91 16.64 13.66
C THR A 336 13.24 16.02 14.11
N GLN A 337 13.53 14.79 13.67
CA GLN A 337 14.77 14.05 13.94
C GLN A 337 15.60 13.82 12.67
N GLY A 338 15.36 14.60 11.62
CA GLY A 338 16.09 14.53 10.35
C GLY A 338 15.69 13.37 9.43
N GLY A 339 14.55 12.73 9.67
CA GLY A 339 13.96 11.75 8.76
C GLY A 339 12.94 12.35 7.80
N LEU A 340 12.20 11.47 7.11
CA LEU A 340 11.21 11.82 6.09
C LEU A 340 9.76 11.65 6.55
N LEU A 341 9.53 11.05 7.73
CA LEU A 341 8.18 10.87 8.24
C LEU A 341 7.66 12.21 8.74
N TYR A 342 6.70 12.77 8.02
CA TYR A 342 6.12 14.08 8.30
C TYR A 342 4.64 13.91 8.62
N ALA A 343 4.25 14.14 9.87
CA ALA A 343 2.84 14.19 10.23
C ALA A 343 2.17 15.43 9.64
N MET A 344 1.14 15.24 8.82
CA MET A 344 0.32 16.36 8.38
C MET A 344 -0.47 16.95 9.56
N PRO A 345 -0.71 18.27 9.61
CA PRO A 345 -1.33 18.91 10.77
C PRO A 345 -2.80 18.52 10.99
N PHE A 346 -3.20 18.25 12.23
CA PHE A 346 -4.55 17.86 12.63
C PHE A 346 -5.42 19.10 12.94
N ARG A 347 -5.96 19.73 11.90
CA ARG A 347 -6.51 21.10 11.97
C ARG A 347 -7.88 21.31 11.34
#